data_AF-A0A654DVZ1-F1
#
_entry.id   AF-A0A654DVZ1-F1
#
_cell.length_a   1.000
_cell.length_b   1.000
_cell.length_c   1.000
_cell.angle_alpha   90.00
_cell.angle_beta   90.00
_cell.angle_gamma   90.00
#
_symmetry.space_group_name_H-M   'P 1'
#
loop_
_entity.id
_entity.type
_entity.pdbx_description
1 polymer ?
#
loop_
_entity_poly.entity_id
_entity_poly.type
_entity_poly.pdbx_seq_one_letter_code
_entity_poly.pdbx_strand_id
1 'polypeptide(L)'
;MLSRTASSLYWLGRYFERADFIARLVEATVRLDVLSSQPAGEAAWASALAVTETDEAFAKTGVPVGQRDVVRFLTLDASHPGSIVRCLDMARNNAKAVRTALTRESWTAINRAWLLFENRATPGSTTAQLNLVEAVKTETRGFEGAIHRMLRNQTTWFIRLGQAVERADNTARLLDVKYHILLPEGQKLGGAIDRDQWTTILQTVSAVTAYRWMYNDGLRPADVIDLLLARAELPRSLAASVEETVDVLNLLAKRTGQHGEADRMARLRASRLGRTRSGEVIASGLHQYLQAFIQENALLHGAIGRQFKFL
;
A
#
# COMPACT_ATOMS: atom_id res chain seq x y z
N MET A 1 -11.69 -23.23 -11.23
CA MET A 1 -11.37 -21.84 -11.64
C MET A 1 -10.13 -21.89 -12.51
N LEU A 2 -10.12 -21.22 -13.67
CA LEU A 2 -8.95 -21.21 -14.55
C LEU A 2 -7.82 -20.37 -13.93
N SER A 3 -6.57 -20.75 -14.16
CA SER A 3 -5.41 -20.06 -13.56
C SER A 3 -5.33 -18.59 -13.97
N ARG A 4 -5.73 -18.27 -15.21
CA ARG A 4 -5.89 -16.90 -15.71
C ARG A 4 -6.91 -16.08 -14.90
N THR A 5 -8.04 -16.69 -14.51
CA THR A 5 -9.05 -16.02 -13.67
C THR A 5 -8.46 -15.70 -12.29
N ALA A 6 -7.70 -16.64 -11.70
CA ALA A 6 -7.06 -16.43 -10.40
C ALA A 6 -6.02 -15.30 -10.46
N SER A 7 -5.17 -15.31 -11.51
CA SER A 7 -4.19 -14.27 -11.77
C SER A 7 -4.84 -12.89 -11.90
N SER A 8 -5.89 -12.75 -12.71
CA SER A 8 -6.59 -11.48 -12.87
C SER A 8 -7.23 -10.97 -11.58
N LEU A 9 -7.83 -11.83 -10.76
CA LEU A 9 -8.41 -11.41 -9.49
C LEU A 9 -7.36 -11.03 -8.45
N TYR A 10 -6.25 -11.76 -8.38
CA TYR A 10 -5.12 -11.44 -7.52
C TYR A 10 -4.53 -10.08 -7.89
N TRP A 11 -4.23 -9.85 -9.17
CA TRP A 11 -3.70 -8.59 -9.65
C TRP A 11 -4.69 -7.44 -9.53
N LEU A 12 -5.99 -7.68 -9.73
CA LEU A 12 -7.05 -6.69 -9.46
C LEU A 12 -6.95 -6.18 -8.02
N GLY A 13 -6.83 -7.08 -7.04
CA GLY A 13 -6.66 -6.71 -5.63
C GLY A 13 -5.41 -5.88 -5.38
N ARG A 14 -4.26 -6.31 -5.93
CA ARG A 14 -3.00 -5.56 -5.81
C ARG A 14 -3.10 -4.14 -6.39
N TYR A 15 -3.60 -3.99 -7.61
CA TYR A 15 -3.68 -2.69 -8.25
C TYR A 15 -4.64 -1.73 -7.54
N PHE A 16 -5.76 -2.22 -6.99
CA PHE A 16 -6.67 -1.38 -6.20
C PHE A 16 -6.05 -0.92 -4.88
N GLU A 17 -5.36 -1.82 -4.18
CA GLU A 17 -4.65 -1.48 -2.94
C GLU A 17 -3.53 -0.46 -3.20
N ARG A 18 -2.76 -0.63 -4.29
CA ARG A 18 -1.72 0.31 -4.70
C ARG A 18 -2.28 1.69 -5.05
N ALA A 19 -3.39 1.74 -5.78
CA ALA A 19 -4.05 3.00 -6.12
C ALA A 19 -4.54 3.76 -4.88
N ASP A 20 -5.16 3.06 -3.90
CA ASP A 20 -5.57 3.65 -2.61
C ASP A 20 -4.35 4.17 -1.84
N PHE A 21 -3.27 3.38 -1.77
CA PHE A 21 -2.05 3.77 -1.07
C PHE A 21 -1.39 5.02 -1.69
N ILE A 22 -1.21 5.06 -3.01
CA ILE A 22 -0.62 6.23 -3.70
C ILE A 22 -1.50 7.47 -3.48
N ALA A 23 -2.83 7.35 -3.56
CA ALA A 23 -3.73 8.46 -3.30
C ALA A 23 -3.55 9.04 -1.89
N ARG A 24 -3.39 8.18 -0.89
CA ARG A 24 -3.14 8.57 0.51
C ARG A 24 -1.77 9.17 0.71
N LEU A 25 -0.75 8.62 0.06
CA LEU A 25 0.62 9.15 0.10
C LEU A 25 0.66 10.56 -0.50
N VAL A 26 0.03 10.75 -1.66
CA VAL A 26 -0.09 12.07 -2.30
C VAL A 26 -0.83 13.05 -1.40
N GLU A 27 -1.99 12.67 -0.84
CA GLU A 27 -2.72 13.54 0.10
C GLU A 27 -1.85 13.96 1.29
N ALA A 28 -1.22 12.99 1.93
CA ALA A 28 -0.40 13.23 3.12
C ALA A 28 0.81 14.12 2.78
N THR A 29 1.43 13.94 1.61
CA THR A 29 2.57 14.73 1.15
C THR A 29 2.15 16.16 0.80
N VAL A 30 1.02 16.37 0.12
CA VAL A 30 0.46 17.71 -0.14
C VAL A 30 0.18 18.44 1.18
N ARG A 31 -0.41 17.77 2.17
CA ARG A 31 -0.72 18.38 3.46
C ARG A 31 0.55 18.74 4.22
N LEU A 32 1.56 17.88 4.19
CA LEU A 32 2.85 18.11 4.83
C LEU A 32 3.61 19.28 4.20
N ASP A 33 3.59 19.40 2.87
CA ASP A 33 4.31 20.45 2.14
C ASP A 33 3.59 21.80 2.22
N VAL A 34 2.27 21.82 1.97
CA VAL A 34 1.51 23.08 1.80
C VAL A 34 0.86 23.58 3.09
N LEU A 35 0.48 22.67 4.00
CA LEU A 35 -0.32 23.02 5.19
C LEU A 35 0.46 22.94 6.50
N SER A 36 1.70 22.43 6.50
CA SER A 36 2.54 22.48 7.70
C SER A 36 3.11 23.88 7.90
N SER A 37 3.28 24.26 9.16
CA SER A 37 4.04 25.45 9.55
C SER A 37 5.51 25.41 9.14
N GLN A 38 6.04 24.23 8.83
CA GLN A 38 7.40 24.00 8.33
C GLN A 38 7.35 23.08 7.09
N PRO A 39 7.16 23.67 5.89
CA PRO A 39 7.13 22.91 4.64
C PRO A 39 8.37 22.04 4.48
N ALA A 40 8.16 20.73 4.29
CA ALA A 40 9.24 19.79 4.01
C ALA A 40 9.75 19.89 2.55
N GLY A 41 9.03 20.58 1.67
CA GLY A 41 9.48 20.92 0.33
C GLY A 41 9.82 19.70 -0.52
N GLU A 42 10.90 19.85 -1.30
CA GLU A 42 11.43 18.83 -2.20
C GLU A 42 11.67 17.48 -1.50
N ALA A 43 12.13 17.48 -0.25
CA ALA A 43 12.42 16.25 0.49
C ALA A 43 11.16 15.39 0.74
N ALA A 44 9.99 16.01 0.93
CA ALA A 44 8.73 15.28 1.08
C ALA A 44 8.32 14.58 -0.21
N TRP A 45 8.52 15.24 -1.35
CA TRP A 45 8.19 14.71 -2.67
C TRP A 45 9.20 13.66 -3.14
N ALA A 46 10.49 13.85 -2.88
CA ALA A 46 11.52 12.83 -3.08
C ALA A 46 11.22 11.57 -2.25
N SER A 47 10.80 11.75 -0.99
CA SER A 47 10.35 10.65 -0.13
C SER A 47 9.15 9.90 -0.71
N ALA A 48 8.15 10.62 -1.24
CA ALA A 48 6.99 9.99 -1.87
C ALA A 48 7.39 9.15 -3.09
N LEU A 49 8.29 9.66 -3.94
CA LEU A 49 8.81 8.93 -5.09
C LEU A 49 9.60 7.67 -4.69
N ALA A 50 10.40 7.75 -3.62
CA ALA A 50 11.15 6.62 -3.10
C ALA A 50 10.21 5.54 -2.49
N VAL A 51 9.17 5.95 -1.76
CA VAL A 51 8.16 5.01 -1.21
C VAL A 51 7.46 4.23 -2.32
N THR A 52 7.20 4.86 -3.47
CA THR A 52 6.58 4.22 -4.63
C THR A 52 7.57 3.51 -5.57
N GLU A 53 8.87 3.53 -5.28
CA GLU A 53 9.96 3.04 -6.16
C GLU A 53 9.90 3.65 -7.57
N THR A 54 9.62 4.95 -7.66
CA THR A 54 9.52 5.65 -8.93
C THR A 54 10.48 6.83 -9.06
N ASP A 55 11.40 6.98 -8.12
CA ASP A 55 12.44 8.00 -8.10
C ASP A 55 13.34 7.93 -9.34
N GLU A 56 13.85 6.74 -9.71
CA GLU A 56 14.63 6.59 -10.95
C GLU A 56 13.81 6.90 -12.21
N ALA A 57 12.55 6.47 -12.25
CA ALA A 57 11.66 6.70 -13.38
C ALA A 57 11.31 8.20 -13.51
N PHE A 58 11.12 8.90 -12.38
CA PHE A 58 10.89 10.33 -12.34
C PHE A 58 12.14 11.11 -12.78
N ALA A 59 13.31 10.75 -12.27
CA ALA A 59 14.58 11.39 -12.62
C ALA A 59 14.84 11.37 -14.14
N LYS A 60 14.48 10.27 -14.82
CA LYS A 60 14.58 10.14 -16.28
C LYS A 60 13.71 11.12 -17.07
N THR A 61 12.69 11.72 -16.46
CA THR A 61 11.86 12.74 -17.12
C THR A 61 12.55 14.10 -17.21
N GLY A 62 13.58 14.36 -16.39
CA GLY A 62 14.30 15.63 -16.33
C GLY A 62 13.52 16.79 -15.71
N VAL A 63 12.31 16.55 -15.19
CA VAL A 63 11.50 17.58 -14.53
C VAL A 63 11.93 17.76 -13.07
N PRO A 64 11.81 18.97 -12.49
CA PRO A 64 12.17 19.21 -11.10
C PRO A 64 11.24 18.45 -10.13
N VAL A 65 11.78 18.12 -8.94
CA VAL A 65 11.02 17.47 -7.87
C VAL A 65 10.17 18.53 -7.15
N GLY A 66 9.02 18.86 -7.76
CA GLY A 66 8.03 19.79 -7.21
C GLY A 66 6.65 19.16 -7.09
N GLN A 67 5.81 19.72 -6.22
CA GLN A 67 4.43 19.22 -5.98
C GLN A 67 3.68 18.95 -7.28
N ARG A 68 3.61 19.95 -8.18
CA ARG A 68 2.82 19.81 -9.41
C ARG A 68 3.31 18.65 -10.28
N ASP A 69 4.61 18.52 -10.44
CA ASP A 69 5.23 17.53 -11.33
C ASP A 69 5.14 16.13 -10.74
N VAL A 70 5.43 15.98 -9.44
CA VAL A 70 5.32 14.69 -8.74
C VAL A 70 3.87 14.24 -8.60
N VAL A 71 2.93 15.14 -8.31
CA VAL A 71 1.49 14.79 -8.30
C VAL A 71 1.03 14.38 -9.69
N ARG A 72 1.40 15.11 -10.75
CA ARG A 72 1.08 14.70 -12.12
C ARG A 72 1.63 13.30 -12.40
N PHE A 73 2.88 13.05 -12.04
CA PHE A 73 3.56 11.78 -12.27
C PHE A 73 2.86 10.62 -11.55
N LEU A 74 2.68 10.72 -10.23
CA LEU A 74 2.07 9.66 -9.41
C LEU A 74 0.57 9.46 -9.68
N THR A 75 -0.14 10.43 -10.28
CA THR A 75 -1.59 10.32 -10.49
C THR A 75 -1.99 10.13 -11.95
N LEU A 76 -1.46 10.94 -12.88
CA LEU A 76 -1.95 11.05 -14.26
C LEU A 76 -1.01 10.43 -15.31
N ASP A 77 0.22 10.10 -14.94
CA ASP A 77 1.20 9.65 -15.92
C ASP A 77 1.05 8.16 -16.24
N ALA A 78 0.55 7.85 -17.43
CA ALA A 78 0.31 6.47 -17.87
C ALA A 78 1.59 5.75 -18.35
N SER A 79 2.75 6.42 -18.38
CA SER A 79 4.01 5.85 -18.92
C SER A 79 4.70 4.85 -17.99
N HIS A 80 4.35 4.81 -16.71
CA HIS A 80 4.97 3.93 -15.72
C HIS A 80 3.91 3.19 -14.87
N PRO A 81 4.24 2.00 -14.32
CA PRO A 81 3.29 1.17 -13.56
C PRO A 81 2.96 1.70 -12.17
N GLY A 82 3.65 2.74 -11.71
CA GLY A 82 3.55 3.31 -10.36
C GLY A 82 2.58 4.49 -10.22
N SER A 83 1.77 4.79 -11.24
CA SER A 83 0.76 5.84 -11.16
C SER A 83 -0.65 5.32 -10.87
N ILE A 84 -1.50 6.14 -10.26
CA ILE A 84 -2.90 5.79 -9.98
C ILE A 84 -3.64 5.43 -11.27
N VAL A 85 -3.54 6.25 -12.32
CA VAL A 85 -4.22 5.99 -13.60
C VAL A 85 -3.81 4.63 -14.18
N ARG A 86 -2.52 4.27 -14.10
CA ARG A 86 -2.05 2.99 -14.63
C ARG A 86 -2.51 1.82 -13.77
N CYS A 87 -2.49 1.95 -12.45
CA CYS A 87 -3.05 0.95 -11.53
C CYS A 87 -4.53 0.68 -11.83
N LEU A 88 -5.34 1.74 -11.98
CA LEU A 88 -6.77 1.61 -12.24
C LEU A 88 -7.07 1.07 -13.64
N ASP A 89 -6.27 1.41 -14.65
CA ASP A 89 -6.38 0.82 -15.99
C ASP A 89 -6.08 -0.69 -15.96
N MET A 90 -4.99 -1.10 -15.32
CA MET A 90 -4.63 -2.51 -15.17
C MET A 90 -5.67 -3.30 -14.34
N ALA A 91 -6.17 -2.71 -13.26
CA ALA A 91 -7.27 -3.26 -12.49
C ALA A 91 -8.53 -3.46 -13.34
N ARG A 92 -8.93 -2.44 -14.11
CA ARG A 92 -10.10 -2.49 -14.99
C ARG A 92 -9.95 -3.56 -16.08
N ASN A 93 -8.75 -3.71 -16.66
CA ASN A 93 -8.49 -4.75 -17.66
C ASN A 93 -8.58 -6.16 -17.06
N ASN A 94 -8.03 -6.37 -15.86
CA ASN A 94 -8.22 -7.62 -15.12
C ASN A 94 -9.69 -7.89 -14.80
N ALA A 95 -10.44 -6.86 -14.39
CA ALA A 95 -11.86 -6.96 -14.10
C ALA A 95 -12.69 -7.33 -15.34
N LYS A 96 -12.34 -6.81 -16.53
CA LYS A 96 -12.97 -7.19 -17.82
C LYS A 96 -12.79 -8.68 -18.09
N ALA A 97 -11.58 -9.20 -17.90
CA ALA A 97 -11.25 -10.61 -18.14
C ALA A 97 -12.03 -11.58 -17.24
N VAL A 98 -12.48 -11.11 -16.07
CA VAL A 98 -13.20 -11.91 -15.07
C VAL A 98 -14.58 -11.33 -14.73
N ARG A 99 -15.20 -10.63 -15.69
CA ARG A 99 -16.45 -9.87 -15.48
C ARG A 99 -17.58 -10.68 -14.84
N THR A 100 -17.68 -11.96 -15.17
CA THR A 100 -18.70 -12.89 -14.66
C THR A 100 -18.46 -13.31 -13.20
N ALA A 101 -17.24 -13.14 -12.70
CA ALA A 101 -16.90 -13.41 -11.30
C ALA A 101 -17.23 -12.22 -10.37
N LEU A 102 -17.43 -11.02 -10.93
CA LEU A 102 -17.63 -9.77 -10.19
C LEU A 102 -19.12 -9.39 -10.11
N THR A 103 -19.52 -8.80 -8.98
CA THR A 103 -20.86 -8.21 -8.85
C THR A 103 -20.97 -6.91 -9.65
N ARG A 104 -22.21 -6.48 -9.89
CA ARG A 104 -22.48 -5.18 -10.51
C ARG A 104 -21.89 -4.04 -9.67
N GLU A 105 -21.97 -4.12 -8.34
CA GLU A 105 -21.41 -3.12 -7.43
C GLU A 105 -19.89 -3.03 -7.57
N SER A 106 -19.17 -4.15 -7.47
CA SER A 106 -17.70 -4.15 -7.58
C SER A 106 -17.24 -3.66 -8.96
N TRP A 107 -17.93 -4.08 -10.02
CA TRP A 107 -17.66 -3.60 -11.38
C TRP A 107 -17.90 -2.10 -11.54
N THR A 108 -18.96 -1.56 -10.92
CA THR A 108 -19.29 -0.14 -10.99
C THR A 108 -18.25 0.71 -10.27
N ALA A 109 -17.82 0.31 -9.08
CA ALA A 109 -16.75 1.00 -8.35
C ALA A 109 -15.43 1.04 -9.16
N ILE A 110 -15.06 -0.08 -9.80
CA ILE A 110 -13.88 -0.13 -10.67
C ILE A 110 -13.95 0.86 -11.83
N ASN A 111 -15.10 0.92 -12.51
CA ASN A 111 -15.25 1.85 -13.64
C ASN A 111 -15.30 3.31 -13.18
N ARG A 112 -15.99 3.61 -12.07
CA ARG A 112 -16.04 4.97 -11.52
C ARG A 112 -14.65 5.48 -11.14
N ALA A 113 -13.85 4.64 -10.48
CA ALA A 113 -12.45 4.97 -10.17
C ALA A 113 -11.66 5.33 -11.43
N TRP A 114 -11.76 4.50 -12.48
CA TRP A 114 -11.08 4.74 -13.76
C TRP A 114 -11.55 6.04 -14.46
N LEU A 115 -12.86 6.32 -14.43
CA LEU A 115 -13.46 7.51 -15.06
C LEU A 115 -13.01 8.83 -14.42
N LEU A 116 -12.48 8.83 -13.18
CA LEU A 116 -11.93 10.04 -12.54
C LEU A 116 -10.78 10.68 -13.34
N PHE A 117 -10.11 9.87 -14.17
CA PHE A 117 -8.95 10.24 -14.97
C PHE A 117 -9.27 10.45 -16.45
N GLU A 118 -10.49 10.14 -16.88
CA GLU A 118 -10.92 10.33 -18.27
C GLU A 118 -10.87 11.83 -18.60
N ASN A 119 -10.20 12.18 -19.71
CA ASN A 119 -10.00 13.55 -20.19
C ASN A 119 -9.27 14.50 -19.23
N ARG A 120 -8.56 13.99 -18.20
CA ARG A 120 -7.79 14.80 -17.25
C ARG A 120 -6.34 14.96 -17.68
N ALA A 121 -5.99 16.11 -18.25
CA ALA A 121 -4.63 16.40 -18.71
C ALA A 121 -3.70 17.03 -17.65
N THR A 122 -4.26 17.59 -16.57
CA THR A 122 -3.50 18.33 -15.55
C THR A 122 -3.98 18.00 -14.13
N PRO A 123 -3.07 17.94 -13.13
CA PRO A 123 -3.45 17.75 -11.73
C PRO A 123 -4.23 18.95 -11.15
N GLY A 124 -4.13 20.13 -11.77
CA GLY A 124 -4.82 21.34 -11.34
C GLY A 124 -4.21 21.98 -10.08
N SER A 125 -4.99 22.83 -9.40
CA SER A 125 -4.61 23.48 -8.14
C SER A 125 -4.48 22.48 -6.99
N THR A 126 -3.84 22.88 -5.87
CA THR A 126 -3.74 22.05 -4.66
C THR A 126 -5.09 21.50 -4.21
N THR A 127 -6.15 22.32 -4.25
CA THR A 127 -7.52 21.85 -3.93
C THR A 127 -8.02 20.81 -4.92
N ALA A 128 -7.77 20.98 -6.22
CA ALA A 128 -8.15 20.00 -7.24
C ALA A 128 -7.40 18.68 -7.07
N GLN A 129 -6.12 18.73 -6.68
CA GLN A 129 -5.29 17.56 -6.37
C GLN A 129 -5.84 16.78 -5.18
N LEU A 130 -6.14 17.47 -4.07
CA LEU A 130 -6.74 16.87 -2.88
C LEU A 130 -8.12 16.25 -3.17
N ASN A 131 -8.95 16.94 -3.95
CA ASN A 131 -10.25 16.42 -4.38
C ASN A 131 -10.12 15.17 -5.26
N LEU A 132 -9.13 15.13 -6.15
CA LEU A 132 -8.87 13.97 -7.00
C LEU A 132 -8.50 12.74 -6.16
N VAL A 133 -7.55 12.87 -5.23
CA VAL A 133 -7.12 11.73 -4.41
C VAL A 133 -8.20 11.29 -3.42
N GLU A 134 -9.04 12.20 -2.90
CA GLU A 134 -10.20 11.80 -2.09
C GLU A 134 -11.27 11.07 -2.90
N ALA A 135 -11.49 11.47 -4.17
CA ALA A 135 -12.38 10.73 -5.06
C ALA A 135 -11.86 9.31 -5.32
N VAL A 136 -10.56 9.14 -5.54
CA VAL A 136 -9.92 7.81 -5.68
C VAL A 136 -10.13 6.97 -4.42
N LYS A 137 -9.86 7.55 -3.24
CA LYS A 137 -10.08 6.89 -1.94
C LYS A 137 -11.55 6.51 -1.73
N THR A 138 -12.48 7.33 -2.20
CA THR A 138 -13.93 7.05 -2.10
C THR A 138 -14.30 5.84 -2.95
N GLU A 139 -13.84 5.78 -4.20
CA GLU A 139 -14.16 4.65 -5.09
C GLU A 139 -13.46 3.35 -4.69
N THR A 140 -12.23 3.42 -4.16
CA THR A 140 -11.52 2.26 -3.61
C THR A 140 -12.20 1.71 -2.34
N ARG A 141 -12.64 2.57 -1.41
CA ARG A 141 -13.52 2.15 -0.29
C ARG A 141 -14.83 1.53 -0.77
N GLY A 142 -15.43 2.10 -1.82
CA GLY A 142 -16.63 1.55 -2.46
C GLY A 142 -16.39 0.15 -3.03
N PHE A 143 -15.24 -0.08 -3.67
CA PHE A 143 -14.81 -1.39 -4.13
C PHE A 143 -14.63 -2.37 -2.96
N GLU A 144 -13.90 -1.98 -1.90
CA GLU A 144 -13.72 -2.81 -0.70
C GLU A 144 -15.05 -3.24 -0.07
N GLY A 145 -15.98 -2.28 0.08
CA GLY A 145 -17.33 -2.55 0.58
C GLY A 145 -18.11 -3.52 -0.32
N ALA A 146 -17.99 -3.37 -1.65
CA ALA A 146 -18.62 -4.28 -2.60
C ALA A 146 -18.04 -5.70 -2.51
N ILE A 147 -16.71 -5.85 -2.40
CA ILE A 147 -16.05 -7.14 -2.22
C ILE A 147 -16.47 -7.81 -0.92
N HIS A 148 -16.62 -7.06 0.17
CA HIS A 148 -17.03 -7.61 1.47
C HIS A 148 -18.46 -8.19 1.45
N ARG A 149 -19.33 -7.70 0.56
CA ARG A 149 -20.71 -8.21 0.37
C ARG A 149 -20.81 -9.38 -0.61
N MET A 150 -19.74 -9.72 -1.31
CA MET A 150 -19.73 -10.85 -2.23
C MET A 150 -19.75 -12.18 -1.48
N LEU A 151 -20.23 -13.22 -2.17
CA LEU A 151 -20.13 -14.59 -1.67
C LEU A 151 -18.67 -14.94 -1.36
N ARG A 152 -18.41 -15.41 -0.14
CA ARG A 152 -17.08 -15.82 0.32
C ARG A 152 -16.62 -17.09 -0.43
N ASN A 153 -15.88 -16.88 -1.51
CA ASN A 153 -15.37 -17.94 -2.38
C ASN A 153 -13.99 -17.56 -2.95
N GLN A 154 -13.46 -18.42 -3.84
CA GLN A 154 -12.16 -18.21 -4.49
C GLN A 154 -12.02 -16.82 -5.11
N THR A 155 -13.10 -16.24 -5.67
CA THR A 155 -13.07 -14.90 -6.25
C THR A 155 -12.66 -13.86 -5.21
N THR A 156 -13.40 -13.80 -4.10
CA THR A 156 -13.12 -12.85 -3.01
C THR A 156 -11.77 -13.11 -2.36
N TRP A 157 -11.36 -14.38 -2.27
CA TRP A 157 -10.10 -14.75 -1.63
C TRP A 157 -8.89 -14.38 -2.47
N PHE A 158 -8.91 -14.56 -3.80
CA PHE A 158 -7.80 -14.12 -4.64
C PHE A 158 -7.64 -12.59 -4.63
N ILE A 159 -8.75 -11.84 -4.66
CA ILE A 159 -8.71 -10.37 -4.52
C ILE A 159 -8.06 -9.99 -3.18
N ARG A 160 -8.55 -10.55 -2.07
CA ARG A 160 -8.02 -10.29 -0.73
C ARG A 160 -6.56 -10.70 -0.57
N LEU A 161 -6.14 -11.80 -1.17
CA LEU A 161 -4.73 -12.23 -1.17
C LEU A 161 -3.85 -11.20 -1.87
N GLY A 162 -4.31 -10.66 -3.01
CA GLY A 162 -3.64 -9.57 -3.70
C GLY A 162 -3.53 -8.32 -2.81
N GLN A 163 -4.65 -7.89 -2.22
CA GLN A 163 -4.69 -6.73 -1.33
C GLN A 163 -3.73 -6.89 -0.14
N ALA A 164 -3.74 -8.04 0.54
CA ALA A 164 -2.89 -8.28 1.70
C ALA A 164 -1.39 -8.25 1.35
N VAL A 165 -0.98 -8.86 0.23
CA VAL A 165 0.41 -8.85 -0.22
C VAL A 165 0.87 -7.43 -0.62
N GLU A 166 0.01 -6.66 -1.29
CA GLU A 166 0.32 -5.29 -1.67
C GLU A 166 0.36 -4.35 -0.45
N ARG A 167 -0.58 -4.50 0.49
CA ARG A 167 -0.66 -3.71 1.73
C ARG A 167 0.58 -3.91 2.60
N ALA A 168 1.06 -5.15 2.70
CA ALA A 168 2.31 -5.46 3.39
C ALA A 168 3.51 -4.75 2.74
N ASP A 169 3.59 -4.77 1.41
CA ASP A 169 4.65 -4.11 0.63
C ASP A 169 4.67 -2.60 0.87
N ASN A 170 3.51 -1.97 0.67
CA ASN A 170 3.30 -0.53 0.84
C ASN A 170 3.68 -0.06 2.25
N THR A 171 3.28 -0.81 3.27
CA THR A 171 3.57 -0.47 4.67
C THR A 171 5.06 -0.60 5.00
N ALA A 172 5.71 -1.67 4.53
CA ALA A 172 7.14 -1.87 4.75
C ALA A 172 7.96 -0.76 4.10
N ARG A 173 7.64 -0.39 2.85
CA ARG A 173 8.31 0.68 2.11
C ARG A 173 8.10 2.05 2.72
N LEU A 174 6.86 2.36 3.14
CA LEU A 174 6.55 3.61 3.82
C LEU A 174 7.39 3.76 5.09
N LEU A 175 7.47 2.70 5.89
CA LEU A 175 8.22 2.72 7.14
C LEU A 175 9.73 2.83 6.88
N ASP A 176 10.25 2.12 5.88
CA ASP A 176 11.67 2.08 5.54
C ASP A 176 12.22 3.43 5.08
N VAL A 177 11.56 4.02 4.08
CA VAL A 177 11.99 5.31 3.51
C VAL A 177 11.88 6.42 4.55
N LYS A 178 10.81 6.43 5.34
CA LYS A 178 10.62 7.46 6.35
C LYS A 178 11.54 7.28 7.55
N TYR A 179 11.91 6.05 7.92
CA TYR A 179 12.90 5.83 8.96
C TYR A 179 14.25 6.48 8.63
N HIS A 180 14.75 6.30 7.41
CA HIS A 180 16.02 6.92 6.97
C HIS A 180 16.02 8.44 6.99
N ILE A 181 14.89 9.04 6.60
CA ILE A 181 14.77 10.51 6.55
C ILE A 181 14.66 11.09 7.96
N LEU A 182 13.99 10.39 8.88
CA LEU A 182 13.66 10.91 10.21
C LEU A 182 14.66 10.51 11.28
N LEU A 183 15.46 9.47 11.05
CA LEU A 183 16.45 8.96 12.00
C LEU A 183 17.77 8.60 11.30
N PRO A 184 18.51 9.59 10.75
CA PRO A 184 19.87 9.34 10.27
C PRO A 184 20.76 8.86 11.42
N GLU A 185 21.71 7.97 11.12
CA GLU A 185 22.64 7.41 12.13
C GLU A 185 23.28 8.52 12.99
N GLY A 186 23.11 8.41 14.32
CA GLY A 186 23.73 9.31 15.30
C GLY A 186 22.91 10.52 15.76
N GLN A 187 21.69 10.74 15.25
CA GLN A 187 20.82 11.82 15.73
C GLN A 187 19.88 11.37 16.87
N LYS A 188 19.61 12.27 17.82
CA LYS A 188 18.65 12.03 18.92
C LYS A 188 17.22 12.21 18.44
N LEU A 189 16.35 11.27 18.79
CA LEU A 189 14.90 11.32 18.63
C LEU A 189 14.30 12.63 19.21
N GLY A 190 13.46 13.34 18.45
CA GLY A 190 12.45 14.24 19.05
C GLY A 190 12.45 15.70 18.61
N GLY A 191 12.91 16.03 17.40
CA GLY A 191 12.68 17.36 16.83
C GLY A 191 11.20 17.59 16.45
N ALA A 192 10.75 18.84 16.39
CA ALA A 192 9.40 19.17 15.92
C ALA A 192 9.13 18.72 14.47
N ILE A 193 10.17 18.76 13.62
CA ILE A 193 10.17 18.27 12.23
C ILE A 193 9.85 16.76 12.17
N ASP A 194 10.27 15.99 13.18
CA ASP A 194 10.01 14.55 13.23
C ASP A 194 8.51 14.28 13.45
N ARG A 195 7.85 15.09 14.29
CA ARG A 195 6.46 14.83 14.71
C ARG A 195 5.45 14.94 13.56
N ASP A 196 5.60 15.95 12.70
CA ASP A 196 4.70 16.15 11.56
C ASP A 196 4.86 15.00 10.55
N GLN A 197 6.10 14.58 10.28
CA GLN A 197 6.39 13.47 9.36
C GLN A 197 5.89 12.12 9.90
N TRP A 198 6.06 11.83 11.20
CA TRP A 198 5.47 10.63 11.83
C TRP A 198 3.94 10.69 11.81
N THR A 199 3.35 11.88 11.95
CA THR A 199 1.90 12.06 11.78
C THR A 199 1.47 11.81 10.34
N THR A 200 2.24 12.26 9.35
CA THR A 200 2.01 11.99 7.92
C THR A 200 1.99 10.48 7.65
N ILE A 201 2.92 9.70 8.22
CA ILE A 201 2.92 8.23 8.12
C ILE A 201 1.59 7.65 8.64
N LEU A 202 1.18 8.04 9.84
CA LEU A 202 -0.08 7.60 10.43
C LEU A 202 -1.30 8.02 9.59
N GLN A 203 -1.26 9.19 8.94
CA GLN A 203 -2.32 9.63 8.03
C GLN A 203 -2.36 8.77 6.76
N THR A 204 -1.20 8.49 6.14
CA THR A 204 -1.10 7.65 4.94
C THR A 204 -1.72 6.27 5.17
N VAL A 205 -1.53 5.67 6.35
CA VAL A 205 -2.11 4.36 6.70
C VAL A 205 -3.42 4.43 7.52
N SER A 206 -4.07 5.60 7.61
CA SER A 206 -5.30 5.79 8.42
C SER A 206 -5.21 5.30 9.87
N ALA A 207 -4.04 5.42 10.49
CA ALA A 207 -3.74 4.90 11.81
C ALA A 207 -3.73 5.97 12.92
N VAL A 208 -4.01 7.26 12.62
CA VAL A 208 -3.96 8.35 13.62
C VAL A 208 -4.86 8.06 14.83
N THR A 209 -6.10 7.63 14.60
CA THR A 209 -7.04 7.32 15.70
C THR A 209 -6.64 6.04 16.43
N ALA A 210 -6.21 5.00 15.71
CA ALA A 210 -5.74 3.76 16.31
C ALA A 210 -4.51 4.00 17.20
N TYR A 211 -3.56 4.83 16.75
CA TYR A 211 -2.41 5.22 17.53
C TYR A 211 -2.81 5.87 18.85
N ARG A 212 -3.70 6.87 18.83
CA ARG A 212 -4.17 7.56 20.04
C ARG A 212 -4.91 6.63 21.01
N TRP A 213 -5.49 5.53 20.51
CA TRP A 213 -6.20 4.57 21.34
C TRP A 213 -5.24 3.54 21.97
N MET A 214 -4.19 3.16 21.26
CA MET A 214 -3.22 2.15 21.71
C MET A 214 -2.05 2.74 22.51
N TYR A 215 -1.72 4.01 22.31
CA TYR A 215 -0.59 4.69 22.94
C TYR A 215 -1.03 6.02 23.57
N ASN A 216 -0.67 6.21 24.84
CA ASN A 216 -1.12 7.36 25.65
C ASN A 216 -0.06 8.47 25.77
N ASP A 217 1.21 8.19 25.47
CA ASP A 217 2.35 9.07 25.75
C ASP A 217 2.73 9.99 24.57
N GLY A 218 1.73 10.63 23.95
CA GLY A 218 1.98 11.47 22.77
C GLY A 218 2.56 10.69 21.58
N LEU A 219 3.08 11.40 20.58
CA LEU A 219 3.65 10.76 19.39
C LEU A 219 5.12 10.39 19.61
N ARG A 220 5.44 9.10 19.63
CA ARG A 220 6.82 8.58 19.73
C ARG A 220 7.15 7.73 18.50
N PRO A 221 8.30 7.94 17.85
CA PRO A 221 8.70 7.17 16.65
C PRO A 221 8.68 5.65 16.88
N ALA A 222 9.19 5.20 18.03
CA ALA A 222 9.21 3.78 18.38
C ALA A 222 7.80 3.16 18.46
N ASP A 223 6.81 3.90 18.94
CA ASP A 223 5.42 3.43 19.01
C ASP A 223 4.76 3.39 17.63
N VAL A 224 5.10 4.31 16.73
CA VAL A 224 4.62 4.27 15.34
C VAL A 224 5.20 3.04 14.64
N ILE A 225 6.49 2.76 14.84
CA ILE A 225 7.14 1.55 14.33
C ILE A 225 6.47 0.31 14.92
N ASP A 226 6.22 0.25 16.23
CA ASP A 226 5.53 -0.86 16.88
C ASP A 226 4.13 -1.07 16.31
N LEU A 227 3.35 0.01 16.15
CA LEU A 227 2.01 -0.02 15.58
C LEU A 227 1.99 -0.61 14.17
N LEU A 228 2.90 -0.17 13.31
CA LEU A 228 2.92 -0.59 11.91
C LEU A 228 3.60 -1.94 11.69
N LEU A 229 4.48 -2.36 12.60
CA LEU A 229 5.18 -3.64 12.49
C LEU A 229 4.41 -4.77 13.17
N ALA A 230 4.01 -4.59 14.43
CA ALA A 230 3.66 -5.69 15.33
C ALA A 230 2.18 -5.76 15.75
N ARG A 231 1.40 -4.68 15.58
CA ARG A 231 0.00 -4.63 16.03
C ARG A 231 -0.97 -5.17 14.99
N ALA A 232 -1.33 -6.45 15.10
CA ALA A 232 -2.28 -7.12 14.20
C ALA A 232 -3.71 -6.52 14.27
N GLU A 233 -4.01 -5.74 15.30
CA GLU A 233 -5.28 -5.03 15.46
C GLU A 233 -5.47 -3.93 14.40
N LEU A 234 -4.38 -3.39 13.86
CA LEU A 234 -4.42 -2.40 12.78
C LEU A 234 -4.33 -3.12 11.43
N PRO A 235 -5.37 -3.09 10.56
CA PRO A 235 -5.37 -3.83 9.30
C PRO A 235 -4.21 -3.49 8.35
N ARG A 236 -3.67 -2.27 8.44
CA ARG A 236 -2.52 -1.79 7.65
C ARG A 236 -1.17 -2.03 8.33
N SER A 237 -1.10 -2.78 9.43
CA SER A 237 0.20 -3.23 9.95
C SER A 237 0.74 -4.41 9.14
N LEU A 238 2.05 -4.64 9.25
CA LEU A 238 2.70 -5.83 8.70
C LEU A 238 2.13 -7.09 9.34
N ALA A 239 1.94 -7.09 10.66
CA ALA A 239 1.35 -8.22 11.39
C ALA A 239 -0.01 -8.63 10.82
N ALA A 240 -0.95 -7.67 10.70
CA ALA A 240 -2.28 -7.94 10.17
C ALA A 240 -2.25 -8.43 8.72
N SER A 241 -1.42 -7.81 7.87
CA SER A 241 -1.32 -8.18 6.45
C SER A 241 -0.73 -9.59 6.27
N VAL A 242 0.22 -9.97 7.13
CA VAL A 242 0.83 -11.31 7.13
C VAL A 242 -0.17 -12.36 7.64
N GLU A 243 -0.91 -12.06 8.70
CA GLU A 243 -1.99 -12.94 9.21
C GLU A 243 -3.08 -13.13 8.16
N GLU A 244 -3.56 -12.06 7.53
CA GLU A 244 -4.55 -12.14 6.45
C GLU A 244 -4.04 -12.99 5.28
N THR A 245 -2.76 -12.87 4.93
CA THR A 245 -2.16 -13.70 3.87
C THR A 245 -2.24 -15.20 4.21
N VAL A 246 -1.91 -15.57 5.45
CA VAL A 246 -1.98 -16.96 5.92
C VAL A 246 -3.43 -17.46 5.91
N ASP A 247 -4.36 -16.66 6.43
CA ASP A 247 -5.78 -17.03 6.49
C ASP A 247 -6.39 -17.24 5.11
N VAL A 248 -6.10 -16.34 4.18
CA VAL A 248 -6.63 -16.42 2.82
C VAL A 248 -6.03 -17.61 2.06
N LEU A 249 -4.73 -17.89 2.22
CA LEU A 249 -4.11 -19.10 1.67
C LEU A 249 -4.72 -20.37 2.26
N ASN A 250 -5.00 -20.42 3.56
CA ASN A 250 -5.71 -21.55 4.20
C ASN A 250 -7.09 -21.79 3.58
N LEU A 251 -7.86 -20.72 3.33
CA LEU A 251 -9.17 -20.82 2.70
C LEU A 251 -9.08 -21.35 1.27
N LEU A 252 -8.12 -20.85 0.49
CA LEU A 252 -7.85 -21.32 -0.87
C LEU A 252 -7.41 -22.80 -0.86
N ALA A 253 -6.49 -23.19 0.01
CA ALA A 253 -6.03 -24.57 0.16
C ALA A 253 -7.19 -25.51 0.51
N LYS A 254 -8.02 -25.16 1.51
CA LYS A 254 -9.19 -25.95 1.91
C LYS A 254 -10.19 -26.15 0.77
N ARG A 255 -10.36 -25.15 -0.10
CA ARG A 255 -11.34 -25.20 -1.20
C ARG A 255 -10.81 -25.83 -2.48
N THR A 256 -9.51 -25.66 -2.77
CA THR A 256 -8.90 -26.06 -4.05
C THR A 256 -8.03 -27.31 -3.95
N GLY A 257 -7.65 -27.71 -2.73
CA GLY A 257 -6.61 -28.72 -2.48
C GLY A 257 -5.19 -28.22 -2.77
N GLN A 258 -5.02 -27.04 -3.35
CA GLN A 258 -3.71 -26.49 -3.69
C GLN A 258 -3.07 -25.83 -2.47
N HIS A 259 -2.08 -26.52 -1.91
CA HIS A 259 -1.23 -26.05 -0.82
C HIS A 259 0.22 -26.30 -1.23
N GLY A 260 1.16 -25.45 -0.81
CA GLY A 260 2.53 -25.59 -1.29
C GLY A 260 3.54 -24.61 -0.70
N GLU A 261 4.43 -24.15 -1.57
CA GLU A 261 5.52 -23.24 -1.23
C GLU A 261 4.99 -21.94 -0.60
N ALA A 262 3.94 -21.34 -1.17
CA ALA A 262 3.39 -20.08 -0.69
C ALA A 262 2.84 -20.20 0.74
N ASP A 263 2.14 -21.29 1.05
CA ASP A 263 1.64 -21.56 2.40
C ASP A 263 2.76 -21.67 3.43
N ARG A 264 3.83 -22.42 3.08
CA ARG A 264 4.99 -22.60 3.97
C ARG A 264 5.69 -21.28 4.23
N MET A 265 5.94 -20.49 3.18
CA MET A 265 6.54 -19.17 3.29
C MET A 265 5.69 -18.22 4.13
N ALA A 266 4.38 -18.15 3.87
CA ALA A 266 3.47 -17.28 4.61
C ALA A 266 3.44 -17.64 6.11
N ARG A 267 3.35 -18.95 6.46
CA ARG A 267 3.38 -19.40 7.86
C ARG A 267 4.72 -19.15 8.54
N LEU A 268 5.84 -19.37 7.85
CA LEU A 268 7.16 -19.10 8.40
C LEU A 268 7.33 -17.62 8.71
N ARG A 269 6.93 -16.75 7.77
CA ARG A 269 6.92 -15.29 7.94
C ARG A 269 6.02 -14.87 9.11
N ALA A 270 4.81 -15.42 9.20
CA ALA A 270 3.89 -15.14 10.31
C ALA A 270 4.47 -15.57 11.66
N SER A 271 5.04 -16.77 11.74
CA SER A 271 5.68 -17.27 12.96
C SER A 271 6.89 -16.43 13.37
N ARG A 272 7.67 -15.91 12.41
CA ARG A 272 8.79 -15.01 12.71
C ARG A 272 8.26 -13.69 13.25
N LEU A 273 7.29 -13.08 12.55
CA LEU A 273 6.72 -11.78 12.91
C LEU A 273 6.01 -11.80 14.28
N GLY A 274 5.29 -12.87 14.63
CA GLY A 274 4.66 -13.02 15.95
C GLY A 274 5.65 -13.15 17.12
N ARG A 275 6.91 -13.49 16.84
CA ARG A 275 8.01 -13.51 17.83
C ARG A 275 8.80 -12.22 17.84
N THR A 276 8.68 -11.39 16.81
CA THR A 276 9.40 -10.13 16.71
C THR A 276 9.01 -9.17 17.84
N ARG A 277 9.99 -8.46 18.37
CA ARG A 277 9.81 -7.31 19.26
C ARG A 277 10.31 -6.08 18.54
N SER A 278 9.45 -5.07 18.38
CA SER A 278 9.77 -3.84 17.64
C SER A 278 11.03 -3.15 18.18
N GLY A 279 11.21 -3.10 19.50
CA GLY A 279 12.42 -2.55 20.13
C GLY A 279 13.72 -3.26 19.72
N GLU A 280 13.70 -4.59 19.59
CA GLU A 280 14.86 -5.37 19.12
C GLU A 280 15.15 -5.08 17.65
N VAL A 281 14.12 -4.99 16.81
CA VAL A 281 14.27 -4.65 15.39
C VAL A 281 14.90 -3.26 15.23
N ILE A 282 14.42 -2.27 15.98
CA ILE A 282 14.97 -0.92 15.97
C ILE A 282 16.44 -0.95 16.38
N ALA A 283 16.78 -1.67 17.45
CA ALA A 283 18.15 -1.78 17.94
C ALA A 283 19.09 -2.54 16.98
N SER A 284 18.59 -3.56 16.28
CA SER A 284 19.39 -4.38 15.35
C SER A 284 19.47 -3.82 13.93
N GLY A 285 18.67 -2.79 13.61
CA GLY A 285 18.57 -2.19 12.28
C GLY A 285 17.20 -2.40 11.64
N LEU A 286 16.33 -1.39 11.75
CA LEU A 286 14.99 -1.42 11.16
C LEU A 286 15.04 -1.50 9.63
N HIS A 287 15.96 -0.77 9.00
CA HIS A 287 16.10 -0.77 7.54
C HIS A 287 16.38 -2.17 6.99
N GLN A 288 17.38 -2.84 7.54
CA GLN A 288 17.79 -4.18 7.11
C GLN A 288 16.64 -5.18 7.31
N TYR A 289 15.90 -5.05 8.40
CA TYR A 289 14.71 -5.86 8.65
C TYR A 289 13.61 -5.62 7.60
N LEU A 290 13.30 -4.37 7.27
CA LEU A 290 12.26 -4.02 6.30
C LEU A 290 12.65 -4.39 4.88
N GLN A 291 13.91 -4.22 4.49
CA GLN A 291 14.43 -4.68 3.19
C GLN A 291 14.34 -6.21 3.06
N ALA A 292 14.73 -6.95 4.09
CA ALA A 292 14.56 -8.40 4.10
C ALA A 292 13.08 -8.80 4.01
N PHE A 293 12.19 -8.07 4.69
CA PHE A 293 10.74 -8.29 4.59
C PHE A 293 10.19 -8.03 3.18
N ILE A 294 10.58 -6.92 2.54
CA ILE A 294 10.18 -6.57 1.16
C ILE A 294 10.63 -7.66 0.19
N GLN A 295 11.88 -8.10 0.29
CA GLN A 295 12.41 -9.17 -0.55
C GLN A 295 11.64 -10.49 -0.34
N GLU A 296 11.36 -10.87 0.90
CA GLU A 296 10.56 -12.06 1.20
C GLU A 296 9.12 -11.93 0.69
N ASN A 297 8.51 -10.75 0.75
CA ASN A 297 7.18 -10.49 0.21
C ASN A 297 7.14 -10.64 -1.32
N ALA A 298 8.19 -10.20 -2.02
CA ALA A 298 8.35 -10.41 -3.46
C ALA A 298 8.52 -11.90 -3.81
N LEU A 299 9.33 -12.64 -3.03
CA LEU A 299 9.48 -14.10 -3.21
C LEU A 299 8.16 -14.83 -2.96
N LEU A 300 7.40 -14.45 -1.93
CA LEU A 300 6.08 -15.02 -1.64
C LEU A 300 5.10 -14.74 -2.79
N HIS A 301 5.09 -13.52 -3.33
CA HIS A 301 4.30 -13.20 -4.53
C HIS A 301 4.63 -14.15 -5.69
N GLY A 302 5.92 -14.39 -5.97
CA GLY A 302 6.36 -15.34 -6.99
C GLY A 302 5.91 -16.78 -6.69
N ALA A 303 5.98 -17.22 -5.43
CA ALA A 303 5.51 -18.53 -4.99
C ALA A 303 3.99 -18.70 -5.15
N ILE A 304 3.20 -17.67 -4.85
CA ILE A 304 1.75 -17.65 -5.11
C ILE A 304 1.50 -17.84 -6.61
N GLY A 305 2.23 -17.11 -7.46
CA GLY A 305 2.13 -17.24 -8.92
C GLY A 305 2.41 -18.66 -9.41
N ARG A 306 3.48 -19.31 -8.93
CA ARG A 306 3.79 -20.71 -9.26
C ARG A 306 2.71 -21.68 -8.74
N GLN A 307 2.32 -21.53 -7.48
CA GLN A 307 1.37 -22.44 -6.82
C GLN A 307 0.00 -22.46 -7.50
N PHE A 308 -0.52 -21.30 -7.89
CA PHE A 308 -1.80 -21.18 -8.58
C PHE A 308 -1.67 -21.07 -10.10
N LYS A 309 -0.46 -21.29 -10.64
CA LYS A 309 -0.12 -21.31 -12.07
C LYS A 309 -0.53 -20.03 -12.81
N PHE A 310 -0.26 -18.85 -12.26
CA PHE A 310 -0.47 -17.60 -12.98
C PHE A 310 0.35 -17.66 -14.27
N LEU A 311 -0.36 -17.58 -15.41
CA LEU A 311 0.23 -17.55 -16.75
C LEU A 311 0.72 -16.15 -17.07
#